data_AF-A0A9N8M8Z8-F1
#
_entry.id   AF-A0A9N8M8Z8-F1
#
_cell.length_a   1.000
_cell.length_b   1.000
_cell.length_c   1.000
_cell.angle_alpha   90.00
_cell.angle_beta   90.00
_cell.angle_gamma   90.00
#
_symmetry.space_group_name_H-M   'P 1'
#
loop_
_entity.id
_entity.type
_entity.pdbx_description
1 polymer ?
#
loop_
_entity_poly.entity_id
_entity_poly.type
_entity_poly.pdbx_seq_one_letter_code
_entity_poly.pdbx_strand_id
1 'polypeptide(L)'
;GPQARSRFEQRQAALRTEIAALERENVSKKDWTLRGEISAPSRPSNSLLEESLEFEQSQKRAPIITDASTASLEDRIKARILEGRFDDVQKRYAAGGVQRDAFLPSRMLELSDGKSGRSLAELYEEDYQAQSGGGALTSAGSAADTKLAAEHEAIAALFEEVCGKLDALSNAHYTPKAPKATIQTLTNAPAITLESALPSTAPSAARTLLAPEEVFQPATGALSVALVGSRSELSPEAKKALHERLRREKKVRNERIERGRVELGRARDGVGAVGGKGKKGEKEAKEAALSKLIGNKGVSVIGKDGKNRTGKDALAKNGGGGKKGSSSGSGKGKGSSSSQGAEAEAAARSGSKLKL
;
A
#
# COMPACT_ATOMS: atom_id res chain seq x y z
N GLY A 1 -5.38 -64.38 89.79
CA GLY A 1 -5.30 -64.13 88.34
C GLY A 1 -6.30 -63.04 87.97
N PRO A 2 -6.05 -62.21 86.94
CA PRO A 2 -6.99 -61.17 86.55
C PRO A 2 -8.27 -61.83 86.02
N GLN A 3 -9.43 -61.35 86.48
CA GLN A 3 -10.73 -61.86 86.03
C GLN A 3 -10.99 -61.46 84.57
N ALA A 4 -11.56 -62.37 83.78
CA ALA A 4 -11.88 -62.14 82.37
C ALA A 4 -13.04 -61.12 82.25
N ARG A 5 -12.72 -59.89 81.83
CA ARG A 5 -13.70 -58.81 81.62
C ARG A 5 -14.67 -59.16 80.49
N SER A 6 -15.94 -58.78 80.65
CA SER A 6 -16.98 -58.96 79.63
C SER A 6 -16.69 -58.14 78.36
N ARG A 7 -17.16 -58.58 77.17
CA ARG A 7 -16.94 -57.86 75.89
C ARG A 7 -17.44 -56.41 75.95
N PHE A 8 -18.54 -56.16 76.65
CA PHE A 8 -19.07 -54.81 76.87
C PHE A 8 -18.12 -53.96 77.72
N GLU A 9 -17.57 -54.54 78.79
CA GLU A 9 -16.66 -53.86 79.71
C GLU A 9 -15.30 -53.55 79.06
N GLN A 10 -14.81 -54.45 78.20
CA GLN A 10 -13.62 -54.19 77.37
C GLN A 10 -13.86 -53.02 76.41
N ARG A 11 -15.03 -52.98 75.75
CA ARG A 11 -15.41 -51.87 74.85
C ARG A 11 -15.60 -50.56 75.62
N GLN A 12 -16.20 -50.60 76.81
CA GLN A 12 -16.39 -49.41 77.66
C GLN A 12 -15.05 -48.89 78.19
N ALA A 13 -14.10 -49.77 78.51
CA ALA A 13 -12.75 -49.38 78.88
C ALA A 13 -12.01 -48.71 77.69
N ALA A 14 -12.09 -49.27 76.48
CA ALA A 14 -11.51 -48.67 75.28
C ALA A 14 -12.12 -47.29 74.96
N LEU A 15 -13.45 -47.17 75.06
CA LEU A 15 -14.15 -45.89 74.90
C LEU A 15 -13.71 -44.88 75.96
N ARG A 16 -13.59 -45.28 77.22
CA ARG A 16 -13.10 -44.39 78.28
C ARG A 16 -11.67 -43.92 78.03
N THR A 17 -10.79 -44.79 77.52
CA THR A 17 -9.43 -44.39 77.15
C THR A 17 -9.40 -43.42 75.98
N GLU A 18 -10.28 -43.60 74.99
CA GLU A 18 -10.41 -42.70 73.85
C GLU A 18 -10.98 -41.34 74.27
N ILE A 19 -12.05 -41.33 75.07
CA ILE A 19 -12.62 -40.11 75.66
C ILE A 19 -11.56 -39.34 76.44
N ALA A 20 -10.80 -40.02 77.30
CA ALA A 20 -9.73 -39.37 78.08
C ALA A 20 -8.57 -38.87 77.20
N ALA A 21 -8.32 -39.48 76.04
CA ALA A 21 -7.34 -38.98 75.08
C ALA A 21 -7.84 -37.69 74.40
N LEU A 22 -9.08 -37.69 73.94
CA LEU A 22 -9.73 -36.54 73.29
C LEU A 22 -9.92 -35.36 74.26
N GLU A 23 -10.27 -35.62 75.53
CA GLU A 23 -10.37 -34.59 76.56
C GLU A 23 -9.01 -33.92 76.80
N ARG A 24 -7.91 -34.70 76.82
CA ARG A 24 -6.56 -34.17 76.99
C ARG A 24 -6.14 -33.33 75.79
N GLU A 25 -6.41 -33.81 74.58
CA GLU A 25 -6.15 -33.08 73.33
C GLU A 25 -6.89 -31.74 73.32
N ASN A 26 -8.18 -31.73 73.67
CA ASN A 26 -9.01 -30.53 73.71
C ASN A 26 -8.55 -29.48 74.74
N VAL A 27 -8.02 -29.91 75.88
CA VAL A 27 -7.49 -29.02 76.92
C VAL A 27 -6.06 -28.54 76.59
N SER A 28 -5.32 -29.28 75.76
CA SER A 28 -3.96 -28.95 75.37
C SER A 28 -3.89 -27.74 74.42
N LYS A 29 -2.69 -27.20 74.24
CA LYS A 29 -2.48 -26.10 73.28
C LYS A 29 -2.61 -26.67 71.86
N LYS A 30 -3.49 -26.06 71.07
CA LYS A 30 -3.66 -26.39 69.65
C LYS A 30 -2.36 -26.18 68.88
N ASP A 31 -2.17 -26.98 67.85
CA ASP A 31 -1.06 -26.85 66.90
C ASP A 31 -1.05 -25.46 66.25
N TRP A 32 0.14 -25.05 65.81
CA TRP A 32 0.31 -23.73 65.21
C TRP A 32 -0.56 -23.59 63.96
N THR A 33 -0.74 -24.61 63.13
CA THR A 33 -1.60 -24.57 61.92
C THR A 33 -3.07 -24.27 62.22
N LEU A 34 -3.57 -24.67 63.40
CA LEU A 34 -4.96 -24.48 63.86
C LEU A 34 -5.21 -23.12 64.52
N ARG A 35 -4.17 -22.28 64.64
CA ARG A 35 -4.25 -20.95 65.24
C ARG A 35 -4.29 -19.88 64.14
N GLY A 36 -4.90 -18.73 64.44
CA GLY A 36 -4.78 -17.54 63.59
C GLY A 36 -3.51 -16.75 63.92
N GLU A 37 -3.07 -15.91 62.98
CA GLU A 37 -2.10 -14.82 63.23
C GLU A 37 -0.77 -15.29 63.87
N ILE A 38 -0.18 -16.34 63.31
CA ILE A 38 1.07 -16.92 63.81
C ILE A 38 2.28 -16.10 63.35
N SER A 39 3.07 -15.66 64.32
CA SER A 39 4.37 -15.04 64.08
C SER A 39 5.47 -16.09 63.94
N ALA A 40 6.56 -15.77 63.22
CA ALA A 40 7.67 -16.67 62.97
C ALA A 40 8.24 -17.44 64.19
N PRO A 41 8.45 -16.83 65.39
CA PRO A 41 9.00 -17.56 66.55
C PRO A 41 8.00 -18.50 67.24
N SER A 42 6.70 -18.40 66.91
CA SER A 42 5.65 -19.22 67.54
C SER A 42 5.43 -20.57 66.86
N ARG A 43 6.15 -20.83 65.75
CA ARG A 43 6.18 -22.11 65.03
C ARG A 43 7.62 -22.68 65.00
N PRO A 44 7.79 -24.01 64.88
CA PRO A 44 9.10 -24.62 64.68
C PRO A 44 9.78 -24.11 63.39
N SER A 45 11.12 -24.10 63.38
CA SER A 45 11.90 -23.75 62.19
C SER A 45 11.58 -24.67 61.02
N ASN A 46 11.49 -24.13 59.80
CA ASN A 46 11.20 -24.85 58.55
C ASN A 46 9.84 -25.57 58.46
N SER A 47 8.96 -25.45 59.45
CA SER A 47 7.64 -26.11 59.45
C SER A 47 6.72 -25.67 58.28
N LEU A 48 6.97 -24.49 57.70
CA LEU A 48 6.22 -24.01 56.53
C LEU A 48 6.47 -24.84 55.25
N LEU A 49 7.60 -25.55 55.16
CA LEU A 49 7.91 -26.41 54.00
C LEU A 49 7.16 -27.74 54.04
N GLU A 50 6.72 -28.16 55.23
CA GLU A 50 6.01 -29.42 55.46
C GLU A 50 4.51 -29.27 55.18
N GLU A 51 3.97 -28.08 55.45
CA GLU A 51 2.55 -27.79 55.30
C GLU A 51 2.20 -27.24 53.91
N SER A 52 1.10 -27.74 53.34
CA SER A 52 0.57 -27.25 52.06
C SER A 52 -0.42 -26.11 52.30
N LEU A 53 0.08 -24.89 52.39
CA LEU A 53 -0.75 -23.68 52.54
C LEU A 53 -1.06 -23.04 51.18
N GLU A 54 -2.32 -22.69 50.97
CA GLU A 54 -2.75 -21.92 49.81
C GLU A 54 -2.69 -20.43 50.11
N PHE A 55 -2.05 -19.66 49.24
CA PHE A 55 -2.00 -18.21 49.34
C PHE A 55 -2.14 -17.57 47.97
N GLU A 56 -2.73 -16.38 47.94
CA GLU A 56 -2.88 -15.61 46.71
C GLU A 56 -1.56 -14.95 46.31
N GLN A 57 -1.26 -14.99 45.02
CA GLN A 57 -0.13 -14.28 44.44
C GLN A 57 -0.62 -13.04 43.70
N SER A 58 -0.08 -11.87 44.04
CA SER A 58 -0.51 -10.58 43.48
C SER A 58 -0.17 -10.41 41.99
N GLN A 59 0.85 -11.10 41.48
CA GLN A 59 1.33 -10.96 40.11
C GLN A 59 1.29 -12.28 39.34
N LYS A 60 0.93 -12.19 38.06
CA LYS A 60 1.06 -13.30 37.12
C LYS A 60 2.55 -13.61 36.93
N ARG A 61 2.91 -14.89 37.01
CA ARG A 61 4.27 -15.34 36.74
C ARG A 61 4.59 -15.15 35.27
N ALA A 62 5.85 -14.81 34.98
CA ALA A 62 6.34 -14.80 33.61
C ALA A 62 6.17 -16.20 33.00
N PRO A 63 5.61 -16.31 31.78
CA PRO A 63 5.44 -17.60 31.13
C PRO A 63 6.81 -18.20 30.81
N ILE A 64 6.96 -19.50 31.07
CA ILE A 64 8.16 -20.25 30.71
C ILE A 64 8.06 -20.56 29.21
N ILE A 65 9.12 -20.23 28.46
CA ILE A 65 9.18 -20.50 27.02
C ILE A 65 9.41 -21.99 26.83
N THR A 66 8.37 -22.69 26.34
CA THR A 66 8.40 -24.12 26.03
C THR A 66 8.42 -24.34 24.52
N ASP A 67 8.88 -25.52 24.08
CA ASP A 67 8.94 -25.87 22.65
C ASP A 67 7.57 -25.84 21.96
N ALA A 68 6.49 -26.14 22.69
CA ALA A 68 5.14 -26.02 22.17
C ALA A 68 4.75 -24.55 21.89
N SER A 69 5.17 -23.62 22.76
CA SER A 69 4.92 -22.19 22.59
C SER A 69 5.70 -21.59 21.41
N THR A 70 6.93 -22.07 21.19
CA THR A 70 7.77 -21.64 20.05
C THR A 70 7.24 -22.19 18.74
N ALA A 71 6.83 -23.47 18.69
CA ALA A 71 6.21 -24.06 17.50
C ALA A 71 4.95 -23.30 17.06
N SER A 72 4.06 -22.96 18.01
CA SER A 72 2.87 -22.15 17.72
C SER A 72 3.21 -20.75 17.17
N LEU A 73 4.26 -20.11 17.72
CA LEU A 73 4.74 -18.82 17.25
C LEU A 73 5.31 -18.92 15.82
N GLU A 74 6.09 -19.96 15.53
CA GLU A 74 6.65 -20.20 14.21
C GLU A 74 5.57 -20.42 13.15
N ASP A 75 4.54 -21.20 13.47
CA ASP A 75 3.44 -21.46 12.53
C ASP A 75 2.69 -20.17 12.18
N ARG A 76 2.51 -19.28 13.16
CA ARG A 76 1.96 -17.94 12.94
C ARG A 76 2.87 -17.09 12.05
N ILE A 77 4.19 -17.11 12.27
CA ILE A 77 5.14 -16.37 11.45
C ILE A 77 5.14 -16.91 10.01
N LYS A 78 5.18 -18.23 9.84
CA LYS A 78 5.10 -18.90 8.53
C LYS A 78 3.83 -18.50 7.79
N ALA A 79 2.67 -18.53 8.46
CA ALA A 79 1.40 -18.08 7.88
C ALA A 79 1.45 -16.62 7.42
N ARG A 80 2.00 -15.71 8.23
CA ARG A 80 2.13 -14.28 7.89
C ARG A 80 3.06 -14.02 6.71
N ILE A 81 4.14 -14.79 6.59
CA ILE A 81 5.06 -14.73 5.45
C ILE A 81 4.38 -15.25 4.18
N LEU A 82 3.66 -16.37 4.27
CA LEU A 82 2.89 -16.92 3.14
C LEU A 82 1.80 -15.95 2.66
N GLU A 83 1.14 -15.26 3.58
CA GLU A 83 0.15 -14.21 3.29
C GLU A 83 0.79 -12.88 2.83
N GLY A 84 2.10 -12.72 2.99
CA GLY A 84 2.80 -11.45 2.71
C GLY A 84 2.35 -10.28 3.59
N ARG A 85 1.81 -10.56 4.78
CA ARG A 85 1.21 -9.56 5.66
C ARG A 85 2.24 -9.08 6.68
N PHE A 86 2.95 -8.02 6.33
CA PHE A 86 3.94 -7.36 7.18
C PHE A 86 3.44 -6.02 7.69
N ASP A 87 3.60 -5.79 8.99
CA ASP A 87 3.19 -4.55 9.67
C ASP A 87 4.37 -3.54 9.73
N ASP A 88 5.24 -3.56 8.72
CA ASP A 88 6.41 -2.67 8.63
C ASP A 88 6.00 -1.22 8.31
N VAL A 89 6.73 -0.26 8.87
CA VAL A 89 6.52 1.16 8.57
C VAL A 89 6.89 1.43 7.11
N GLN A 90 5.92 1.86 6.31
CA GLN A 90 6.13 2.21 4.91
C GLN A 90 6.94 3.51 4.80
N LYS A 91 7.83 3.57 3.80
CA LYS A 91 8.61 4.78 3.54
C LYS A 91 7.69 5.94 3.20
N ARG A 92 7.76 7.00 3.99
CA ARG A 92 7.08 8.27 3.70
C ARG A 92 7.95 9.05 2.72
N TYR A 93 7.41 9.36 1.54
CA TYR A 93 8.10 10.23 0.60
C TYR A 93 8.04 11.68 1.13
N ALA A 94 9.21 12.26 1.41
CA ALA A 94 9.36 13.61 1.94
C ALA A 94 9.18 14.65 0.82
N ALA A 95 7.92 14.83 0.41
CA ALA A 95 7.36 15.98 -0.31
C ALA A 95 5.88 15.66 -0.50
N GLY A 96 5.03 16.12 0.43
CA GLY A 96 3.57 16.02 0.30
C GLY A 96 3.07 14.62 -0.09
N GLY A 97 3.23 13.64 0.79
CA GLY A 97 2.78 12.24 0.62
C GLY A 97 1.27 12.03 0.41
N VAL A 98 0.55 13.06 0.01
CA VAL A 98 -0.68 12.94 -0.75
C VAL A 98 -0.48 13.87 -1.94
N GLN A 99 -0.04 13.33 -3.09
CA GLN A 99 -0.57 13.83 -4.35
C GLN A 99 -2.08 13.67 -4.18
N ARG A 100 -2.75 14.68 -3.62
CA ARG A 100 -4.19 14.70 -3.56
C ARG A 100 -4.55 14.72 -5.02
N ASP A 101 -5.11 13.60 -5.50
CA ASP A 101 -5.61 13.49 -6.85
C ASP A 101 -6.29 14.82 -7.18
N ALA A 102 -5.88 15.45 -8.28
CA ALA A 102 -6.36 16.77 -8.65
C ALA A 102 -7.89 16.79 -8.48
N PHE A 103 -8.38 17.68 -7.62
CA PHE A 103 -9.81 17.79 -7.37
C PHE A 103 -10.45 18.27 -8.67
N LEU A 104 -11.11 17.34 -9.35
CA LEU A 104 -11.75 17.55 -10.64
C LEU A 104 -13.27 17.42 -10.40
N PRO A 105 -14.00 18.55 -10.32
CA PRO A 105 -15.45 18.55 -10.24
C PRO A 105 -16.12 17.70 -11.32
N SER A 106 -15.56 17.64 -12.53
CA SER A 106 -16.04 16.75 -13.60
C SER A 106 -16.10 15.25 -13.26
N ARG A 107 -15.38 14.79 -12.23
CA ARG A 107 -15.49 13.40 -11.75
C ARG A 107 -16.72 13.18 -10.87
N MET A 108 -17.30 14.25 -10.33
CA MET A 108 -18.56 14.24 -9.60
C MET A 108 -19.68 14.48 -10.62
N LEU A 109 -20.50 13.47 -10.86
CA LEU A 109 -21.63 13.58 -11.76
C LEU A 109 -22.73 14.40 -11.06
N GLU A 110 -22.68 15.72 -11.22
CA GLU A 110 -23.77 16.62 -10.85
C GLU A 110 -24.55 17.00 -12.12
N LEU A 111 -25.78 16.51 -12.22
CA LEU A 111 -26.70 16.86 -13.29
C LEU A 111 -27.46 18.13 -12.87
N SER A 112 -27.33 19.21 -13.65
CA SER A 112 -28.14 20.41 -13.41
C SER A 112 -29.54 20.25 -14.01
N ASP A 113 -30.59 20.42 -13.20
CA ASP A 113 -32.00 20.41 -13.65
C ASP A 113 -32.44 21.73 -14.34
N GLY A 114 -31.53 22.68 -14.52
CA GLY A 114 -31.79 23.92 -15.27
C GLY A 114 -31.88 23.69 -16.78
N LYS A 115 -32.68 24.50 -17.47
CA LYS A 115 -32.69 24.52 -18.94
C LYS A 115 -31.30 24.90 -19.47
N SER A 116 -30.78 24.14 -20.43
CA SER A 116 -29.48 24.43 -21.03
C SER A 116 -29.52 25.78 -21.79
N GLY A 117 -28.57 26.66 -21.50
CA GLY A 117 -28.43 27.95 -22.21
C GLY A 117 -27.85 27.83 -23.63
N ARG A 118 -27.38 26.64 -24.02
CA ARG A 118 -26.79 26.35 -25.33
C ARG A 118 -27.77 25.62 -26.24
N SER A 119 -27.67 25.90 -27.54
CA SER A 119 -28.44 25.21 -28.57
C SER A 119 -27.86 23.82 -28.85
N LEU A 120 -28.68 22.89 -29.35
CA LEU A 120 -28.24 21.57 -29.77
C LEU A 120 -27.11 21.67 -30.84
N ALA A 121 -27.24 22.61 -31.78
CA ALA A 121 -26.25 22.82 -32.83
C ALA A 121 -24.88 23.25 -32.28
N GLU A 122 -24.88 24.09 -31.24
CA GLU A 122 -23.66 24.61 -30.59
C GLU A 122 -22.95 23.50 -29.80
N LEU A 123 -23.70 22.63 -29.12
CA LEU A 123 -23.13 21.45 -28.45
C LEU A 123 -22.47 20.50 -29.45
N TYR A 124 -23.10 20.26 -30.60
CA TYR A 124 -22.51 19.42 -31.65
C TYR A 124 -21.29 20.07 -32.31
N GLU A 125 -21.26 21.39 -32.46
CA GLU A 125 -20.11 22.12 -32.97
C GLU A 125 -18.92 22.03 -31.98
N GLU A 126 -19.16 22.27 -30.69
CA GLU A 126 -18.15 22.15 -29.63
C GLU A 126 -17.58 20.71 -29.55
N ASP A 127 -18.45 19.70 -29.57
CA ASP A 127 -18.04 18.29 -29.56
C ASP A 127 -17.24 17.91 -30.81
N TYR A 128 -17.63 18.43 -31.98
CA TYR A 128 -16.93 18.20 -33.23
C TYR A 128 -15.55 18.89 -33.25
N GLN A 129 -15.45 20.12 -32.77
CA GLN A 129 -14.17 20.82 -32.62
C GLN A 129 -13.26 20.11 -31.61
N ALA A 130 -13.80 19.62 -30.49
CA ALA A 130 -13.07 18.84 -29.50
C ALA A 130 -12.57 17.49 -30.05
N GLN A 131 -13.32 16.85 -30.96
CA GLN A 131 -12.90 15.61 -31.62
C GLN A 131 -11.97 15.83 -32.81
N SER A 132 -12.15 16.91 -33.58
CA SER A 132 -11.39 17.23 -34.78
C SER A 132 -10.06 17.93 -34.48
N GLY A 133 -9.93 18.57 -33.31
CA GLY A 133 -8.67 19.09 -32.76
C GLY A 133 -7.76 17.96 -32.32
N GLY A 134 -7.15 17.27 -33.28
CA GLY A 134 -6.31 16.10 -33.04
C GLY A 134 -5.29 16.29 -31.90
N GLY A 135 -5.34 15.40 -30.92
CA GLY A 135 -4.23 15.16 -29.99
C GLY A 135 -4.18 16.01 -28.73
N ALA A 136 -5.13 16.92 -28.51
CA ALA A 136 -5.34 17.57 -27.24
C ALA A 136 -6.60 17.00 -26.58
N LEU A 137 -6.49 15.76 -26.08
CA LEU A 137 -7.21 15.40 -24.85
C LEU A 137 -6.56 16.19 -23.70
N THR A 138 -6.51 17.51 -23.84
CA THR A 138 -6.22 18.40 -22.74
C THR A 138 -7.38 18.22 -21.80
N SER A 139 -7.03 18.04 -20.55
CA SER A 139 -7.82 18.28 -19.35
C SER A 139 -8.42 19.69 -19.29
N ALA A 140 -8.90 20.25 -20.39
CA ALA A 140 -9.92 21.27 -20.40
C ALA A 140 -11.18 20.54 -19.93
N GLY A 141 -11.29 20.44 -18.61
CA GLY A 141 -12.45 19.89 -17.96
C GLY A 141 -13.70 20.68 -18.35
N SER A 142 -14.85 20.22 -17.84
CA SER A 142 -16.12 20.94 -17.99
C SER A 142 -15.96 22.44 -17.71
N ALA A 143 -16.85 23.30 -18.20
CA ALA A 143 -16.83 24.74 -17.87
C ALA A 143 -16.80 25.03 -16.36
N ALA A 144 -17.15 24.06 -15.51
CA ALA A 144 -16.95 24.11 -14.06
C ALA A 144 -15.46 23.97 -13.64
N ASP A 145 -14.70 23.09 -14.29
CA ASP A 145 -13.29 22.86 -14.00
C ASP A 145 -12.42 24.06 -14.42
N THR A 146 -12.78 24.75 -15.51
CA THR A 146 -12.08 25.98 -15.94
C THR A 146 -12.33 27.15 -14.99
N LYS A 147 -13.56 27.29 -14.48
CA LYS A 147 -13.89 28.27 -13.42
C LYS A 147 -13.12 27.96 -12.13
N LEU A 148 -13.10 26.70 -11.71
CA LEU A 148 -12.35 26.27 -10.53
C LEU A 148 -10.84 26.50 -10.69
N ALA A 149 -10.28 26.27 -11.88
CA ALA A 149 -8.88 26.59 -12.16
C ALA A 149 -8.60 28.09 -11.99
N ALA A 150 -9.47 28.96 -12.51
CA ALA A 150 -9.34 30.40 -12.32
C ALA A 150 -9.45 30.82 -10.85
N GLU A 151 -10.34 30.20 -10.07
CA GLU A 151 -10.44 30.42 -8.63
C GLU A 151 -9.18 29.96 -7.90
N HIS A 152 -8.61 28.81 -8.27
CA HIS A 152 -7.34 28.31 -7.72
C HIS A 152 -6.18 29.27 -8.01
N GLU A 153 -6.11 29.83 -9.23
CA GLU A 153 -5.09 30.83 -9.58
C GLU A 153 -5.26 32.11 -8.76
N ALA A 154 -6.49 32.61 -8.60
CA ALA A 154 -6.77 33.79 -7.79
C ALA A 154 -6.38 33.58 -6.31
N ILE A 155 -6.72 32.42 -5.73
CA ILE A 155 -6.33 32.06 -4.35
C ILE A 155 -4.82 31.94 -4.22
N ALA A 156 -4.14 31.34 -5.22
CA ALA A 156 -2.69 31.22 -5.22
C ALA A 156 -2.00 32.58 -5.21
N ALA A 157 -2.48 33.52 -6.04
CA ALA A 157 -1.96 34.89 -6.07
C ALA A 157 -2.15 35.62 -4.73
N LEU A 158 -3.35 35.57 -4.16
CA LEU A 158 -3.63 36.16 -2.84
C LEU A 158 -2.78 35.54 -1.73
N PHE A 159 -2.59 34.21 -1.76
CA PHE A 159 -1.76 33.52 -0.78
C PHE A 159 -0.28 33.92 -0.90
N GLU A 160 0.22 34.10 -2.11
CA GLU A 160 1.59 34.59 -2.34
C GLU A 160 1.77 36.02 -1.82
N GLU A 161 0.79 36.91 -2.04
CA GLU A 161 0.81 38.27 -1.51
C GLU A 161 0.81 38.29 0.03
N VAL A 162 -0.06 37.50 0.66
CA VAL A 162 -0.15 37.40 2.12
C VAL A 162 1.13 36.82 2.71
N CYS A 163 1.67 35.74 2.14
CA CYS A 163 2.97 35.19 2.56
C CYS A 163 4.07 36.24 2.42
N GLY A 164 4.14 36.97 1.31
CA GLY A 164 5.14 38.04 1.13
C GLY A 164 5.06 39.10 2.22
N LYS A 165 3.85 39.52 2.62
CA LYS A 165 3.65 40.47 3.73
C LYS A 165 4.04 39.89 5.09
N LEU A 166 3.71 38.63 5.38
CA LEU A 166 4.05 37.96 6.64
C LEU A 166 5.56 37.66 6.75
N ASP A 167 6.18 37.27 5.65
CA ASP A 167 7.62 37.02 5.56
C ASP A 167 8.41 38.32 5.79
N ALA A 168 7.92 39.45 5.26
CA ALA A 168 8.48 40.78 5.53
C ALA A 168 8.27 41.22 7.00
N LEU A 169 7.07 40.97 7.57
CA LEU A 169 6.75 41.30 8.97
C LEU A 169 7.61 40.49 9.96
N SER A 170 7.96 39.25 9.61
CA SER A 170 8.77 38.34 10.43
C SER A 170 10.29 38.55 10.26
N ASN A 171 10.73 39.63 9.59
CA ASN A 171 12.14 39.90 9.30
C ASN A 171 12.84 38.72 8.59
N ALA A 172 12.13 38.04 7.70
CA ALA A 172 12.57 36.85 6.98
C ALA A 172 12.96 35.63 7.86
N HIS A 173 12.49 35.57 9.11
CA HIS A 173 12.63 34.39 9.98
C HIS A 173 11.42 33.44 9.85
N TYR A 174 11.27 32.82 8.68
CA TYR A 174 10.18 31.90 8.39
C TYR A 174 10.70 30.56 7.84
N THR A 175 9.85 29.53 7.89
CA THR A 175 10.15 28.25 7.24
C THR A 175 9.89 28.36 5.73
N PRO A 176 10.87 28.11 4.86
CA PRO A 176 10.71 28.28 3.42
C PRO A 176 9.58 27.38 2.88
N LYS A 177 8.96 27.81 1.78
CA LYS A 177 7.89 27.07 1.11
C LYS A 177 8.38 25.66 0.73
N ALA A 178 7.47 24.68 0.82
CA ALA A 178 7.77 23.31 0.42
C ALA A 178 8.24 23.25 -1.05
N PRO A 179 9.28 22.46 -1.38
CA PRO A 179 9.82 22.39 -2.73
C PRO A 179 8.76 21.84 -3.69
N LYS A 180 8.36 22.66 -4.66
CA LYS A 180 7.50 22.26 -5.78
C LYS A 180 8.40 21.93 -6.97
N ALA A 181 8.12 20.83 -7.66
CA ALA A 181 8.82 20.49 -8.89
C ALA A 181 8.38 21.46 -10.00
N THR A 182 9.25 22.38 -10.41
CA THR A 182 9.03 23.29 -11.53
C THR A 182 9.81 22.79 -12.75
N ILE A 183 9.12 22.50 -13.85
CA ILE A 183 9.75 22.12 -15.11
C ILE A 183 10.11 23.41 -15.86
N GLN A 184 11.40 23.61 -16.12
CA GLN A 184 11.90 24.73 -16.92
C GLN A 184 12.38 24.19 -18.28
N THR A 185 11.83 24.71 -19.37
CA THR A 185 12.26 24.38 -20.73
C THR A 185 13.34 25.36 -21.16
N LEU A 186 14.60 24.92 -21.20
CA LEU A 186 15.72 25.73 -21.66
C LEU A 186 15.93 25.54 -23.17
N THR A 187 16.15 26.63 -23.89
CA THR A 187 16.50 26.61 -25.32
C THR A 187 18.02 26.59 -25.49
N ASN A 188 18.52 25.93 -26.55
CA ASN A 188 19.95 25.95 -26.89
C ASN A 188 20.35 27.34 -27.45
N ALA A 189 20.62 28.28 -26.54
CA ALA A 189 21.10 29.62 -26.83
C ALA A 189 22.52 29.80 -26.26
N PRO A 190 23.32 30.75 -26.80
CA PRO A 190 24.61 31.11 -26.19
C PRO A 190 24.36 31.79 -24.84
N ALA A 191 25.22 31.53 -23.86
CA ALA A 191 25.09 32.04 -22.49
C ALA A 191 24.97 33.58 -22.41
N ILE A 192 25.55 34.29 -23.39
CA ILE A 192 25.47 35.75 -23.55
C ILE A 192 24.01 36.25 -23.52
N THR A 193 23.06 35.46 -24.06
CA THR A 193 21.64 35.85 -24.11
C THR A 193 20.97 35.96 -22.74
N LEU A 194 21.51 35.29 -21.72
CA LEU A 194 21.04 35.39 -20.33
C LEU A 194 21.84 36.40 -19.51
N GLU A 195 22.98 36.88 -20.01
CA GLU A 195 23.82 37.83 -19.29
C GLU A 195 23.24 39.25 -19.39
N SER A 196 23.51 40.05 -18.36
CA SER A 196 23.16 41.47 -18.35
C SER A 196 23.89 42.21 -19.48
N ALA A 197 23.31 43.30 -19.98
CA ALA A 197 23.87 44.16 -21.03
C ALA A 197 25.11 44.98 -20.56
N LEU A 198 26.12 44.29 -20.04
CA LEU A 198 27.43 44.80 -19.69
C LEU A 198 28.44 44.33 -20.76
N PRO A 199 29.49 45.11 -21.05
CA PRO A 199 30.52 44.70 -22.01
C PRO A 199 31.19 43.40 -21.56
N SER A 200 31.09 42.37 -22.39
CA SER A 200 31.47 40.98 -22.08
C SER A 200 32.99 40.77 -22.17
N THR A 201 33.66 40.65 -21.02
CA THR A 201 35.04 40.14 -20.90
C THR A 201 35.11 38.70 -20.41
N ALA A 202 33.95 38.06 -20.18
CA ALA A 202 33.88 36.74 -19.59
C ALA A 202 34.09 35.63 -20.64
N PRO A 203 34.93 34.62 -20.38
CA PRO A 203 35.13 33.47 -21.27
C PRO A 203 33.90 32.55 -21.38
N SER A 204 32.86 32.80 -20.56
CA SER A 204 31.57 32.10 -20.60
C SER A 204 30.74 32.45 -21.84
N ALA A 205 31.04 33.57 -22.51
CA ALA A 205 30.30 34.06 -23.66
C ALA A 205 30.19 33.04 -24.83
N ALA A 206 31.19 32.18 -25.00
CA ALA A 206 31.19 31.16 -26.06
C ALA A 206 30.50 29.83 -25.67
N ARG A 207 30.03 29.68 -24.42
CA ARG A 207 29.38 28.44 -23.96
C ARG A 207 27.89 28.46 -24.28
N THR A 208 27.36 27.33 -24.75
CA THR A 208 25.93 27.09 -24.90
C THR A 208 25.30 26.72 -23.57
N LEU A 209 24.01 27.05 -23.39
CA LEU A 209 23.27 26.68 -22.18
C LEU A 209 23.05 25.18 -22.03
N LEU A 210 22.95 24.47 -23.15
CA LEU A 210 22.70 23.05 -23.19
C LEU A 210 24.03 22.27 -23.18
N ALA A 211 24.09 21.21 -22.37
CA ALA A 211 25.24 20.32 -22.33
C ALA A 211 25.32 19.45 -23.61
N PRO A 212 26.51 19.02 -24.05
CA PRO A 212 26.63 18.12 -25.19
C PRO A 212 25.81 16.83 -25.07
N GLU A 213 25.67 16.30 -23.85
CA GLU A 213 24.80 15.15 -23.58
C GLU A 213 23.33 15.51 -23.84
N GLU A 214 22.84 16.64 -23.37
CA GLU A 214 21.44 17.05 -23.60
C GLU A 214 21.16 17.40 -25.09
N VAL A 215 22.18 17.83 -25.84
CA VAL A 215 22.12 17.98 -27.31
C VAL A 215 22.06 16.62 -28.01
N PHE A 216 22.87 15.68 -27.54
CA PHE A 216 22.97 14.34 -28.11
C PHE A 216 23.29 13.30 -27.02
N GLN A 217 22.26 12.57 -26.60
CA GLN A 217 22.44 11.30 -25.88
C GLN A 217 22.28 10.17 -26.90
N PRO A 218 23.31 9.33 -27.12
CA PRO A 218 23.06 8.06 -27.75
C PRO A 218 22.09 7.29 -26.85
N ALA A 219 21.05 6.66 -27.43
CA ALA A 219 20.03 5.95 -26.67
C ALA A 219 20.67 5.08 -25.56
N THR A 220 20.37 5.41 -24.30
CA THR A 220 20.93 4.77 -23.11
C THR A 220 20.35 3.36 -22.96
N GLY A 221 21.25 2.39 -22.80
CA GLY A 221 20.94 0.96 -22.75
C GLY A 221 21.87 0.16 -23.68
N ALA A 222 21.83 -1.17 -23.61
CA ALA A 222 22.59 -2.08 -24.48
C ALA A 222 22.20 -2.01 -25.99
N LEU A 223 21.64 -0.88 -26.41
CA LEU A 223 21.14 -0.54 -27.74
C LEU A 223 21.85 0.69 -28.31
N SER A 224 22.91 1.21 -27.68
CA SER A 224 23.85 2.10 -28.37
C SER A 224 24.60 1.27 -29.42
N VAL A 225 24.03 1.17 -30.62
CA VAL A 225 24.63 0.50 -31.80
C VAL A 225 26.06 1.02 -32.03
N ALA A 226 26.31 2.29 -31.69
CA ALA A 226 27.62 2.95 -31.78
C ALA A 226 28.72 2.34 -30.89
N LEU A 227 28.39 1.69 -29.76
CA LEU A 227 29.38 1.15 -28.82
C LEU A 227 29.34 -0.38 -28.70
N VAL A 228 28.17 -1.00 -28.95
CA VAL A 228 27.95 -2.45 -28.79
C VAL A 228 28.07 -3.20 -30.13
N GLY A 229 28.12 -2.48 -31.26
CA GLY A 229 28.09 -3.08 -32.60
C GLY A 229 26.71 -3.58 -32.99
N SER A 230 26.57 -4.05 -34.23
CA SER A 230 25.31 -4.61 -34.70
C SER A 230 25.02 -5.95 -34.00
N ARG A 231 23.74 -6.26 -33.76
CA ARG A 231 23.31 -7.56 -33.19
C ARG A 231 23.83 -8.74 -34.01
N SER A 232 24.08 -8.56 -35.31
CA SER A 232 24.65 -9.58 -36.19
C SER A 232 26.11 -9.91 -35.88
N GLU A 233 26.89 -8.94 -35.40
CA GLU A 233 28.33 -9.05 -35.17
C GLU A 233 28.67 -9.60 -33.77
N LEU A 234 27.69 -9.61 -32.86
CA LEU A 234 27.88 -10.15 -31.52
C LEU A 234 28.01 -11.67 -31.52
N SER A 235 29.01 -12.17 -30.78
CA SER A 235 29.18 -13.60 -30.51
C SER A 235 27.93 -14.18 -29.80
N PRO A 236 27.67 -15.49 -29.93
CA PRO A 236 26.57 -16.14 -29.22
C PRO A 236 26.64 -15.96 -27.69
N GLU A 237 27.84 -15.91 -27.12
CA GLU A 237 28.07 -15.67 -25.70
C GLU A 237 27.72 -14.24 -25.29
N ALA A 238 28.17 -13.24 -26.07
CA ALA A 238 27.84 -11.84 -25.84
C ALA A 238 26.33 -11.58 -25.97
N LYS A 239 25.64 -12.27 -26.90
CA LYS A 239 24.18 -12.23 -27.05
C LYS A 239 23.46 -12.75 -25.79
N LYS A 240 23.92 -13.86 -25.22
CA LYS A 240 23.37 -14.41 -23.97
C LYS A 240 23.60 -13.47 -22.79
N ALA A 241 24.81 -12.95 -22.64
CA ALA A 241 25.15 -11.99 -21.58
C ALA A 241 24.30 -10.72 -21.65
N LEU A 242 24.10 -10.16 -22.85
CA LEU A 242 23.22 -9.02 -23.11
C LEU A 242 21.77 -9.35 -22.72
N HIS A 243 21.25 -10.49 -23.14
CA HIS A 243 19.89 -10.91 -22.81
C HIS A 243 19.66 -11.04 -21.29
N GLU A 244 20.61 -11.66 -20.58
CA GLU A 244 20.53 -11.76 -19.12
C GLU A 244 20.60 -10.40 -18.44
N ARG A 245 21.47 -9.49 -18.91
CA ARG A 245 21.55 -8.12 -18.42
C ARG A 245 20.23 -7.38 -18.59
N LEU A 246 19.65 -7.39 -19.79
CA LEU A 246 18.35 -6.76 -20.06
C LEU A 246 17.23 -7.39 -19.22
N ARG A 247 17.26 -8.71 -19.02
CA ARG A 247 16.30 -9.41 -18.15
C ARG A 247 16.42 -8.96 -16.69
N ARG A 248 17.65 -8.78 -16.18
CA ARG A 248 17.91 -8.25 -14.83
C ARG A 248 17.44 -6.81 -14.69
N GLU A 249 17.79 -5.95 -15.64
CA GLU A 249 17.37 -4.53 -15.67
C GLU A 249 15.84 -4.39 -15.70
N LYS A 250 15.16 -5.15 -16.58
CA LYS A 250 13.70 -5.16 -16.66
C LYS A 250 13.06 -5.68 -15.38
N LYS A 251 13.63 -6.72 -14.75
CA LYS A 251 13.15 -7.23 -13.46
C LYS A 251 13.25 -6.16 -12.37
N VAL A 252 14.39 -5.49 -12.25
CA VAL A 252 14.59 -4.40 -11.27
C VAL A 252 13.64 -3.23 -11.54
N ARG A 253 13.45 -2.84 -12.81
CA ARG A 253 12.49 -1.79 -13.19
C ARG A 253 11.06 -2.16 -12.81
N ASN A 254 10.61 -3.37 -13.17
CA ASN A 254 9.27 -3.84 -12.85
C ASN A 254 9.05 -3.97 -11.34
N GLU A 255 10.05 -4.47 -10.60
CA GLU A 255 9.97 -4.51 -9.13
C GLU A 255 9.87 -3.11 -8.52
N ARG A 256 10.59 -2.11 -9.04
CA ARG A 256 10.47 -0.72 -8.60
C ARG A 256 9.06 -0.16 -8.87
N ILE A 257 8.51 -0.42 -10.05
CA ILE A 257 7.15 0.03 -10.42
C ILE A 257 6.09 -0.64 -9.54
N GLU A 258 6.16 -1.97 -9.36
CA GLU A 258 5.21 -2.70 -8.53
C GLU A 258 5.31 -2.28 -7.06
N ARG A 259 6.52 -2.06 -6.52
CA ARG A 259 6.69 -1.49 -5.17
C ARG A 259 6.05 -0.11 -5.06
N GLY A 260 6.30 0.77 -6.03
CA GLY A 260 5.66 2.10 -6.07
C GLY A 260 4.14 2.03 -6.15
N ARG A 261 3.59 1.09 -6.95
CA ARG A 261 2.14 0.88 -7.08
C ARG A 261 1.51 0.37 -5.79
N VAL A 262 2.14 -0.59 -5.12
CA VAL A 262 1.66 -1.14 -3.84
C VAL A 262 1.73 -0.09 -2.73
N GLU A 263 2.81 0.68 -2.65
CA GLU A 263 2.95 1.79 -1.70
C GLU A 263 1.88 2.87 -1.93
N LEU A 264 1.62 3.25 -3.18
CA LEU A 264 0.58 4.22 -3.52
C LEU A 264 -0.83 3.68 -3.24
N GLY A 265 -1.07 2.39 -3.49
CA GLY A 265 -2.31 1.70 -3.13
C GLY A 265 -2.57 1.67 -1.63
N ARG A 266 -1.55 1.34 -0.83
CA ARG A 266 -1.61 1.34 0.64
C ARG A 266 -1.81 2.75 1.20
N ALA A 267 -1.17 3.77 0.64
CA ALA A 267 -1.40 5.16 1.01
C ALA A 267 -2.85 5.60 0.72
N ARG A 268 -3.43 5.15 -0.39
CA ARG A 268 -4.83 5.43 -0.76
C ARG A 268 -5.83 4.71 0.15
N ASP A 269 -5.59 3.44 0.46
CA ASP A 269 -6.48 2.67 1.35
C ASP A 269 -6.32 3.08 2.84
N GLY A 270 -5.14 3.54 3.25
CA GLY A 270 -4.88 4.03 4.61
C GLY A 270 -5.64 5.31 4.99
N VAL A 271 -6.09 6.10 4.01
CA VAL A 271 -6.94 7.29 4.22
C VAL A 271 -8.44 6.95 4.08
N GLY A 272 -8.78 5.76 3.55
CA GLY A 272 -10.17 5.33 3.29
C GLY A 272 -10.71 4.21 4.17
N ALA A 273 -9.91 3.64 5.08
CA ALA A 273 -10.27 2.46 5.88
C ALA A 273 -11.16 2.73 7.12
N VAL A 274 -12.04 3.73 7.05
CA VAL A 274 -13.15 3.92 8.02
C VAL A 274 -14.54 3.72 7.37
N GLY A 275 -14.61 3.49 6.05
CA GLY A 275 -15.87 3.21 5.34
C GLY A 275 -15.95 1.78 4.80
N GLY A 276 -16.91 0.99 5.30
CA GLY A 276 -17.04 -0.45 5.05
C GLY A 276 -16.93 -0.93 3.60
N LYS A 277 -15.90 -1.75 3.32
CA LYS A 277 -15.80 -2.58 2.11
C LYS A 277 -16.22 -4.02 2.45
N GLY A 278 -17.53 -4.25 2.53
CA GLY A 278 -18.12 -5.58 2.46
C GLY A 278 -19.08 -5.62 1.28
N LYS A 279 -18.89 -6.56 0.34
CA LYS A 279 -19.76 -6.90 -0.81
C LYS A 279 -19.44 -6.32 -2.21
N LYS A 280 -18.73 -5.20 -2.38
CA LYS A 280 -18.45 -4.66 -3.74
C LYS A 280 -17.29 -5.38 -4.47
N GLY A 281 -16.20 -5.70 -3.74
CA GLY A 281 -15.03 -6.35 -4.33
C GLY A 281 -15.25 -7.81 -4.77
N GLU A 282 -16.20 -8.53 -4.17
CA GLU A 282 -16.45 -9.93 -4.51
C GLU A 282 -17.17 -10.09 -5.86
N LYS A 283 -18.01 -9.11 -6.25
CA LYS A 283 -18.66 -9.09 -7.57
C LYS A 283 -17.65 -8.76 -8.67
N GLU A 284 -16.82 -7.74 -8.47
CA GLU A 284 -15.77 -7.35 -9.43
C GLU A 284 -14.71 -8.47 -9.59
N ALA A 285 -14.35 -9.17 -8.51
CA ALA A 285 -13.43 -10.30 -8.58
C ALA A 285 -14.03 -11.50 -9.34
N LYS A 286 -15.33 -11.80 -9.14
CA LYS A 286 -16.03 -12.87 -9.87
C LYS A 286 -16.18 -12.53 -11.36
N GLU A 287 -16.46 -11.27 -11.70
CA GLU A 287 -16.59 -10.81 -13.08
C GLU A 287 -15.24 -10.77 -13.82
N ALA A 288 -14.17 -10.35 -13.14
CA ALA A 288 -12.80 -10.41 -13.67
C ALA A 288 -12.27 -11.85 -13.82
N ALA A 289 -12.69 -12.79 -12.95
CA ALA A 289 -12.38 -14.20 -13.09
C ALA A 289 -13.15 -14.84 -14.26
N LEU A 290 -14.44 -14.50 -14.42
CA LEU A 290 -15.28 -14.95 -15.54
C LEU A 290 -14.74 -14.45 -16.89
N SER A 291 -14.35 -13.18 -17.01
CA SER A 291 -13.81 -12.64 -18.27
C SER A 291 -12.48 -13.28 -18.68
N LYS A 292 -11.62 -13.61 -17.72
CA LYS A 292 -10.37 -14.36 -17.97
C LYS A 292 -10.62 -15.80 -18.41
N LEU A 293 -11.66 -16.44 -17.87
CA LEU A 293 -12.01 -17.83 -18.22
C LEU A 293 -12.68 -17.90 -19.61
N ILE A 294 -13.53 -16.92 -19.94
CA ILE A 294 -14.28 -16.85 -21.21
C ILE A 294 -13.37 -16.52 -22.41
N GLY A 295 -12.20 -15.91 -22.19
CA GLY A 295 -11.21 -15.63 -23.23
C GLY A 295 -10.51 -16.87 -23.81
N ASN A 296 -10.59 -18.01 -23.14
CA ASN A 296 -9.98 -19.26 -23.59
C ASN A 296 -10.96 -20.08 -24.46
N LYS A 297 -10.52 -20.48 -25.66
CA LYS A 297 -11.32 -21.32 -26.57
C LYS A 297 -11.62 -22.68 -25.90
N GLY A 298 -12.89 -22.99 -25.68
CA GLY A 298 -13.35 -24.29 -25.18
C GLY A 298 -14.25 -24.27 -23.93
N VAL A 299 -14.54 -23.10 -23.34
CA VAL A 299 -15.35 -23.00 -22.12
C VAL A 299 -16.83 -22.72 -22.46
N SER A 300 -17.73 -23.57 -21.96
CA SER A 300 -19.20 -23.39 -21.99
C SER A 300 -19.71 -22.97 -20.59
N VAL A 301 -20.58 -21.97 -20.55
CA VAL A 301 -21.19 -21.47 -19.31
C VAL A 301 -22.66 -21.90 -19.28
N ILE A 302 -23.06 -22.60 -18.21
CA ILE A 302 -24.46 -22.95 -17.95
C ILE A 302 -25.13 -21.76 -17.28
N GLY A 303 -26.13 -21.19 -17.97
CA GLY A 303 -26.97 -20.15 -17.38
C GLY A 303 -27.90 -20.72 -16.30
N LYS A 304 -28.43 -19.85 -15.43
CA LYS A 304 -29.42 -20.21 -14.40
C LYS A 304 -30.72 -20.82 -14.98
N ASP A 305 -30.92 -20.65 -16.29
CA ASP A 305 -31.96 -21.24 -17.12
C ASP A 305 -31.62 -22.65 -17.67
N GLY A 306 -30.52 -23.27 -17.22
CA GLY A 306 -30.15 -24.67 -17.53
C GLY A 306 -29.64 -24.89 -18.95
N LYS A 307 -29.43 -23.83 -19.75
CA LYS A 307 -28.97 -23.91 -21.13
C LYS A 307 -27.47 -23.67 -21.23
N ASN A 308 -26.78 -24.54 -21.97
CA ASN A 308 -25.36 -24.40 -22.31
C ASN A 308 -25.16 -23.27 -23.31
N ARG A 309 -24.34 -22.28 -22.99
CA ARG A 309 -23.94 -21.21 -23.91
C ARG A 309 -22.43 -21.21 -24.12
N THR A 310 -21.99 -21.03 -25.36
CA THR A 310 -20.57 -20.86 -25.70
C THR A 310 -20.15 -19.42 -25.37
N GLY A 311 -18.89 -19.23 -24.96
CA GLY A 311 -18.41 -18.01 -24.29
C GLY A 311 -18.71 -16.67 -24.96
N LYS A 312 -18.94 -16.63 -26.28
CA LYS A 312 -19.26 -15.39 -27.01
C LYS A 312 -20.73 -14.96 -26.89
N ASP A 313 -21.66 -15.92 -26.74
CA ASP A 313 -23.10 -15.66 -26.64
C ASP A 313 -23.54 -15.30 -25.22
N ALA A 314 -22.75 -15.69 -24.19
CA ALA A 314 -23.05 -15.41 -22.79
C ALA A 314 -22.84 -13.92 -22.41
N LEU A 315 -21.93 -13.22 -23.09
CA LEU A 315 -21.60 -11.82 -22.80
C LEU A 315 -22.60 -10.82 -23.44
N ALA A 316 -23.33 -11.25 -24.48
CA ALA A 316 -24.09 -10.35 -25.34
C ALA A 316 -25.52 -10.02 -24.85
N LYS A 317 -26.01 -10.64 -23.77
CA LYS A 317 -27.45 -10.54 -23.39
C LYS A 317 -27.77 -9.98 -22.01
N ASN A 318 -26.80 -9.42 -21.29
CA ASN A 318 -27.09 -8.69 -20.04
C ASN A 318 -27.48 -7.21 -20.26
N GLY A 319 -28.08 -6.90 -21.41
CA GLY A 319 -28.72 -5.62 -21.73
C GLY A 319 -30.13 -5.89 -22.26
N GLY A 320 -31.13 -5.34 -21.59
CA GLY A 320 -32.54 -5.47 -21.95
C GLY A 320 -32.81 -5.06 -23.40
N GLY A 321 -33.74 -5.79 -24.04
CA GLY A 321 -33.97 -5.77 -25.47
C GLY A 321 -34.71 -4.53 -26.00
N GLY A 322 -34.50 -4.29 -27.30
CA GLY A 322 -35.23 -3.29 -28.08
C GLY A 322 -34.92 -3.33 -29.58
N LYS A 323 -35.55 -4.29 -30.28
CA LYS A 323 -35.98 -4.30 -31.70
C LYS A 323 -34.98 -4.21 -32.87
N LYS A 324 -35.32 -5.02 -33.89
CA LYS A 324 -34.67 -5.35 -35.17
C LYS A 324 -34.49 -4.18 -36.16
N GLY A 325 -33.47 -4.30 -37.01
CA GLY A 325 -33.36 -3.68 -38.34
C GLY A 325 -32.16 -4.23 -39.12
N SER A 326 -32.41 -4.79 -40.30
CA SER A 326 -31.46 -5.49 -41.18
C SER A 326 -30.69 -4.55 -42.12
N SER A 327 -29.45 -4.90 -42.49
CA SER A 327 -29.02 -5.02 -43.90
C SER A 327 -27.52 -5.30 -44.04
N SER A 328 -27.24 -6.14 -45.03
CA SER A 328 -25.97 -6.56 -45.63
C SER A 328 -24.98 -5.45 -46.02
N GLY A 329 -23.68 -5.78 -46.01
CA GLY A 329 -22.65 -5.00 -46.71
C GLY A 329 -21.27 -5.62 -46.63
N SER A 330 -20.82 -6.21 -47.74
CA SER A 330 -19.49 -6.80 -47.97
C SER A 330 -18.40 -5.71 -48.09
N GLY A 331 -17.17 -5.96 -47.63
CA GLY A 331 -16.06 -5.01 -47.81
C GLY A 331 -14.70 -5.48 -47.29
N LYS A 332 -13.86 -5.98 -48.20
CA LYS A 332 -12.41 -6.23 -48.06
C LYS A 332 -11.66 -4.93 -47.73
N GLY A 333 -10.61 -4.99 -46.90
CA GLY A 333 -9.62 -3.92 -46.76
C GLY A 333 -8.41 -4.31 -45.89
N LYS A 334 -7.23 -4.36 -46.51
CA LYS A 334 -5.90 -4.55 -45.90
C LYS A 334 -5.34 -3.22 -45.34
N GLY A 335 -4.39 -3.30 -44.41
CA GLY A 335 -3.44 -2.23 -44.04
C GLY A 335 -3.39 -2.03 -42.52
N SER A 336 -2.36 -2.48 -41.78
CA SER A 336 -0.95 -2.05 -41.69
C SER A 336 -0.73 -0.94 -40.65
N SER A 337 0.31 -1.13 -39.83
CA SER A 337 0.98 -0.15 -38.93
C SER A 337 0.18 0.29 -37.70
N SER A 338 0.76 0.63 -36.55
CA SER A 338 2.11 0.57 -36.02
C SER A 338 1.98 0.80 -34.51
N SER A 339 2.74 0.05 -33.73
CA SER A 339 2.83 0.18 -32.28
C SER A 339 3.88 1.22 -31.90
N GLN A 340 3.47 2.29 -31.22
CA GLN A 340 4.33 3.14 -30.37
C GLN A 340 3.46 3.49 -29.14
N GLY A 341 3.81 3.18 -27.90
CA GLY A 341 5.15 3.00 -27.34
C GLY A 341 5.49 4.22 -26.51
N ALA A 342 4.70 4.48 -25.47
CA ALA A 342 5.00 5.43 -24.42
C ALA A 342 6.12 4.88 -23.54
N GLU A 343 7.17 5.66 -23.29
CA GLU A 343 7.94 5.55 -22.07
C GLU A 343 8.45 6.91 -21.62
N ALA A 344 8.17 7.18 -20.35
CA ALA A 344 8.88 8.10 -19.49
C ALA A 344 10.21 7.48 -19.05
N GLU A 345 11.26 8.29 -18.99
CA GLU A 345 12.54 7.94 -18.40
C GLU A 345 12.73 8.64 -17.05
N ALA A 346 13.27 7.87 -16.12
CA ALA A 346 13.62 8.27 -14.77
C ALA A 346 15.13 8.38 -14.63
N ALA A 347 15.56 9.51 -14.07
CA ALA A 347 16.74 9.80 -13.27
C ALA A 347 17.79 8.69 -12.97
N ALA A 348 19.07 9.07 -13.03
CA ALA A 348 20.05 8.58 -12.05
C ALA A 348 21.26 9.51 -11.86
N ARG A 349 21.58 9.68 -10.57
CA ARG A 349 22.84 10.18 -10.02
C ARG A 349 23.91 9.08 -10.05
N SER A 350 25.17 9.49 -10.18
CA SER A 350 26.38 8.86 -9.63
C SER A 350 27.44 9.98 -9.66
N GLY A 351 28.13 10.38 -8.59
CA GLY A 351 28.83 9.56 -7.61
C GLY A 351 30.32 9.56 -7.99
N SER A 352 31.19 10.13 -7.16
CA SER A 352 32.64 9.97 -7.31
C SER A 352 33.37 10.16 -5.99
N LYS A 353 34.36 9.28 -5.79
CA LYS A 353 35.19 9.05 -4.62
C LYS A 353 36.61 8.83 -5.14
N LEU A 354 37.63 9.42 -4.51
CA LEU A 354 39.06 9.01 -4.48
C LEU A 354 39.79 10.00 -3.53
N LYS A 355 40.37 9.57 -2.38
CA LYS A 355 41.76 9.08 -2.12
C LYS A 355 42.84 10.12 -2.53
N LEU A 356 43.87 10.45 -1.75
CA LEU A 356 44.51 9.85 -0.56
C LEU A 356 44.18 10.57 0.76
#